data_AF-A0A497I2R6-F1
#
_entry.id   AF-A0A497I2R6-F1
#
_cell.length_a   1.000
_cell.length_b   1.000
_cell.length_c   1.000
_cell.angle_alpha   90.00
_cell.angle_beta   90.00
_cell.angle_gamma   90.00
#
_symmetry.space_group_name_H-M   'P 1'
#
loop_
_entity.id
_entity.type
_entity.pdbx_description
1 polymer ?
#
loop_
_entity_poly.entity_id
_entity_poly.type
_entity_poly.pdbx_seq_one_letter_code
_entity_poly.pdbx_strand_id
1 'polypeptide(L)'
;MVELASVDVDEVLTCIRTAVRLAQNEEEVRVRVSKCIEEKILKPLGITQVGHYEYTLISGVRVDALSGHVIIEYKAPGRLSTKSDIAKAKEQVIRYICEEAKVKERYKNFIGVIISDRIAFVRYDFREDSWVLRGPYDITRETVIKLVEAIRGLQRKSLEADALIRDFGPASIIARKVIKLLYERLTRSNNPRVVTLFSDWKRLFTQATGYSPEKLKKLKSMAKDCGISGDIDYDAFLFSIHTYYALIMKLLAAEIAYLYGQGKWLRSYVAELENAYLQGGINGLKQVLSDLESGGIFAR
;
A
#
# COMPACT_ATOMS: atom_id res chain seq x y z
N MET A 1 -17.92 15.56 -6.11
CA MET A 1 -16.65 14.92 -5.72
C MET A 1 -16.66 14.88 -4.20
N VAL A 2 -17.12 13.79 -3.61
CA VAL A 2 -17.16 13.66 -2.14
C VAL A 2 -15.71 13.47 -1.72
N GLU A 3 -15.13 14.46 -1.01
CA GLU A 3 -13.93 14.23 -0.23
C GLU A 3 -14.27 13.10 0.75
N LEU A 4 -13.80 11.88 0.45
CA LEU A 4 -13.79 10.81 1.44
C LEU A 4 -13.03 11.35 2.65
N ALA A 5 -13.71 11.48 3.79
CA ALA A 5 -13.12 12.04 4.99
C ALA A 5 -11.81 11.31 5.27
N SER A 6 -10.73 12.06 5.50
CA SER A 6 -9.45 11.49 5.86
C SER A 6 -9.61 10.77 7.19
N VAL A 7 -9.55 9.44 7.18
CA VAL A 7 -9.48 8.63 8.40
C VAL A 7 -8.26 9.09 9.21
N ASP A 8 -8.48 9.51 10.45
CA ASP A 8 -7.39 9.85 11.37
C ASP A 8 -6.74 8.57 11.89
N VAL A 9 -5.62 8.21 11.26
CA VAL A 9 -4.87 6.99 11.55
C VAL A 9 -4.37 6.95 13.01
N ASP A 10 -3.99 8.11 13.56
CA ASP A 10 -3.41 8.19 14.90
C ASP A 10 -4.50 8.03 15.97
N GLU A 11 -5.71 8.52 15.69
CA GLU A 11 -6.89 8.25 16.52
C GLU A 11 -7.32 6.77 16.45
N VAL A 12 -7.36 6.18 15.26
CA VAL A 12 -7.66 4.75 15.09
C VAL A 12 -6.65 3.88 15.85
N LEU A 13 -5.36 4.19 15.73
CA LEU A 13 -4.28 3.49 16.43
C LEU A 13 -4.46 3.55 17.95
N THR A 14 -4.72 4.74 18.48
CA THR A 14 -4.92 4.94 19.92
C THR A 14 -6.15 4.19 20.42
N CYS A 15 -7.25 4.21 19.65
CA CYS A 15 -8.48 3.49 19.98
C CYS A 15 -8.25 1.97 20.03
N ILE A 16 -7.68 1.39 18.97
CA ILE A 16 -7.46 -0.07 18.87
C ILE A 16 -6.48 -0.55 19.95
N ARG A 17 -5.36 0.15 20.18
CA ARG A 17 -4.40 -0.25 21.23
C ARG A 17 -5.04 -0.21 22.62
N THR A 18 -5.84 0.83 22.90
CA THR A 18 -6.55 0.96 24.18
C THR A 18 -7.60 -0.14 24.34
N ALA A 19 -8.38 -0.39 23.28
CA ALA A 19 -9.40 -1.43 23.25
C ALA A 19 -8.82 -2.81 23.56
N VAL A 20 -7.72 -3.18 22.90
CA VAL A 20 -7.09 -4.48 23.10
C VAL A 20 -6.42 -4.59 24.47
N ARG A 21 -5.74 -3.53 24.94
CA ARG A 21 -5.10 -3.53 26.27
C ARG A 21 -6.10 -3.72 27.41
N LEU A 22 -7.32 -3.19 27.26
CA LEU A 22 -8.37 -3.30 28.26
C LEU A 22 -9.16 -4.62 28.19
N ALA A 23 -9.04 -5.37 27.09
CA ALA A 23 -9.80 -6.60 26.89
C ALA A 23 -9.14 -7.78 27.60
N GLN A 24 -9.94 -8.61 28.27
CA GLN A 24 -9.46 -9.83 28.93
C GLN A 24 -9.75 -11.12 28.14
N ASN A 25 -10.68 -11.07 27.19
CA ASN A 25 -11.12 -12.22 26.41
C ASN A 25 -11.46 -11.80 24.97
N GLU A 26 -11.76 -12.79 24.13
CA GLU A 26 -12.05 -12.60 22.70
C GLU A 26 -13.26 -11.71 22.45
N GLU A 27 -14.32 -11.87 23.24
CA GLU A 27 -15.56 -11.10 23.11
C GLU A 27 -15.35 -9.61 23.43
N GLU A 28 -14.55 -9.31 24.46
CA GLU A 28 -14.19 -7.93 24.76
C GLU A 28 -13.32 -7.30 23.67
N VAL A 29 -12.39 -8.05 23.07
CA VAL A 29 -11.62 -7.58 21.90
C VAL A 29 -12.59 -7.25 20.76
N ARG A 30 -13.51 -8.19 20.44
CA ARG A 30 -14.51 -8.02 19.38
C ARG A 30 -15.34 -6.76 19.58
N VAL A 31 -15.96 -6.58 20.75
CA VAL A 31 -16.84 -5.44 21.04
C VAL A 31 -16.07 -4.12 21.00
N ARG A 32 -14.91 -4.04 21.65
CA ARG A 32 -14.16 -2.77 21.76
C ARG A 32 -13.51 -2.37 20.43
N VAL A 33 -12.90 -3.32 19.73
CA VAL A 33 -12.21 -3.05 18.46
C VAL A 33 -13.20 -2.80 17.33
N SER A 34 -14.30 -3.56 17.24
CA SER A 34 -15.33 -3.30 16.22
C SER A 34 -15.91 -1.90 16.35
N LYS A 35 -16.14 -1.42 17.58
CA LYS A 35 -16.55 -0.03 17.83
C LYS A 35 -15.52 0.99 17.34
N CYS A 36 -14.23 0.75 17.57
CA CYS A 36 -13.17 1.61 17.03
C CYS A 36 -13.22 1.64 15.49
N ILE A 37 -13.34 0.48 14.86
CA ILE A 37 -13.41 0.36 13.39
C ILE A 37 -14.65 1.07 12.85
N GLU A 38 -15.81 0.87 13.47
CA GLU A 38 -17.07 1.49 13.05
C GLU A 38 -17.00 3.02 13.13
N GLU A 39 -16.67 3.56 14.32
CA GLU A 39 -16.69 5.00 14.57
C GLU A 39 -15.58 5.75 13.84
N LYS A 40 -14.38 5.15 13.73
CA LYS A 40 -13.18 5.84 13.27
C LYS A 40 -12.75 5.49 11.85
N ILE A 41 -13.27 4.41 11.28
CA ILE A 41 -12.95 3.99 9.90
C ILE A 41 -14.21 3.98 9.05
N LEU A 42 -15.24 3.21 9.43
CA LEU A 42 -16.39 2.97 8.56
C LEU A 42 -17.27 4.21 8.39
N LYS A 43 -17.64 4.89 9.48
CA LYS A 43 -18.44 6.13 9.42
C LYS A 43 -17.75 7.24 8.62
N PRO A 44 -16.45 7.57 8.85
CA PRO A 44 -15.73 8.54 8.02
C PRO A 44 -15.66 8.15 6.53
N LEU A 45 -15.55 6.86 6.22
CA LEU A 45 -15.53 6.37 4.85
C LEU A 45 -16.94 6.22 4.22
N GLY A 46 -18.01 6.48 4.97
CA GLY A 46 -19.39 6.30 4.51
C GLY A 46 -19.75 4.85 4.20
N ILE A 47 -19.08 3.88 4.84
CA ILE A 47 -19.32 2.45 4.66
C ILE A 47 -20.41 2.00 5.64
N THR A 48 -21.52 1.50 5.12
CA THR A 48 -22.69 1.09 5.91
C THR A 48 -22.99 -0.41 5.83
N GLN A 49 -22.35 -1.14 4.91
CA GLN A 49 -22.57 -2.58 4.71
C GLN A 49 -21.66 -3.40 5.63
N VAL A 50 -22.13 -3.61 6.87
CA VAL A 50 -21.48 -4.44 7.87
C VAL A 50 -22.41 -5.59 8.24
N GLY A 51 -21.88 -6.82 8.28
CA GLY A 51 -22.63 -8.03 8.61
C GLY A 51 -21.93 -8.93 9.63
N HIS A 52 -22.74 -9.82 10.22
CA HIS A 52 -22.42 -10.91 11.17
C HIS A 52 -21.97 -10.53 12.60
N TYR A 53 -22.33 -11.41 13.55
CA TYR A 53 -22.04 -11.27 14.99
C TYR A 53 -20.75 -12.00 15.41
N GLU A 54 -20.44 -13.17 14.84
CA GLU A 54 -19.24 -13.96 15.19
C GLU A 54 -17.94 -13.38 14.61
N TYR A 55 -18.02 -12.79 13.42
CA TYR A 55 -16.92 -12.08 12.76
C TYR A 55 -17.50 -10.82 12.08
N THR A 56 -16.65 -9.84 11.77
CA THR A 56 -17.10 -8.64 11.04
C THR A 56 -16.90 -8.85 9.54
N LEU A 57 -18.00 -8.91 8.77
CA LEU A 57 -17.96 -8.84 7.32
C LEU A 57 -18.20 -7.38 6.88
N ILE A 58 -17.26 -6.83 6.12
CA ILE A 58 -17.39 -5.50 5.52
C ILE A 58 -17.37 -5.68 4.01
N SER A 59 -18.42 -5.22 3.33
CA SER A 59 -18.56 -5.37 1.88
C SER A 59 -18.52 -4.02 1.16
N GLY A 60 -17.95 -4.03 -0.06
CA GLY A 60 -18.01 -2.88 -0.95
C GLY A 60 -19.45 -2.60 -1.41
N VAL A 61 -19.75 -1.33 -1.70
CA VAL A 61 -21.11 -0.85 -2.04
C VAL A 61 -21.65 -1.43 -3.36
N ARG A 62 -20.78 -1.89 -4.28
CA ARG A 62 -21.22 -2.46 -5.56
C ARG A 62 -21.49 -3.97 -5.40
N VAL A 63 -22.59 -4.43 -5.98
CA VAL A 63 -23.03 -5.85 -5.91
C VAL A 63 -22.35 -6.71 -7.00
N ASP A 64 -21.44 -6.13 -7.78
CA ASP A 64 -20.72 -6.85 -8.84
C ASP A 64 -19.54 -7.69 -8.29
N ALA A 65 -19.12 -8.69 -9.06
CA ALA A 65 -18.04 -9.63 -8.71
C ALA A 65 -16.64 -8.97 -8.58
N LEU A 66 -16.54 -7.66 -8.74
CA LEU A 66 -15.31 -6.88 -8.61
C LEU A 66 -15.15 -6.25 -7.22
N SER A 67 -16.23 -6.18 -6.44
CA SER A 67 -16.17 -5.63 -5.09
C SER A 67 -15.38 -6.54 -4.15
N GLY A 68 -14.49 -5.91 -3.39
CA GLY A 68 -13.73 -6.57 -2.35
C GLY A 68 -14.59 -6.78 -1.11
N HIS A 69 -14.15 -7.72 -0.27
CA HIS A 69 -14.73 -7.99 1.04
C HIS A 69 -13.60 -8.07 2.08
N VAL A 70 -13.85 -7.55 3.28
CA VAL A 70 -12.96 -7.73 4.43
C VAL A 70 -13.69 -8.56 5.47
N ILE A 71 -13.04 -9.63 5.91
CA ILE A 71 -13.49 -10.42 7.06
C ILE A 71 -12.52 -10.15 8.20
N ILE A 72 -13.04 -9.71 9.34
CA ILE A 72 -12.27 -9.48 10.55
C ILE A 72 -12.63 -10.54 11.58
N GLU A 73 -11.63 -11.32 11.94
CA GLU A 73 -11.68 -12.31 13.01
C GLU A 73 -10.97 -11.77 14.24
N TYR A 74 -11.62 -11.86 15.40
CA TYR A 74 -11.06 -11.37 16.67
C TYR A 74 -10.54 -12.54 17.50
N LYS A 75 -9.46 -12.32 18.24
CA LYS A 75 -8.89 -13.31 19.16
C LYS A 75 -8.51 -12.67 20.49
N ALA A 76 -8.69 -13.42 21.58
CA ALA A 76 -8.23 -13.00 22.91
C ALA A 76 -6.73 -12.61 22.88
N PRO A 77 -6.28 -11.63 23.69
CA PRO A 77 -4.88 -11.21 23.71
C PRO A 77 -3.90 -12.40 23.89
N GLY A 78 -2.79 -12.40 23.16
CA GLY A 78 -1.77 -13.45 23.19
C GLY A 78 -2.03 -14.63 22.26
N ARG A 79 -3.22 -14.71 21.62
CA ARG A 79 -3.56 -15.76 20.64
C ARG A 79 -2.89 -15.59 19.28
N LEU A 80 -2.04 -14.59 19.11
CA LEU A 80 -1.18 -14.42 17.94
C LEU A 80 0.32 -14.53 18.30
N SER A 81 0.64 -15.20 19.41
CA SER A 81 2.03 -15.40 19.86
C SER A 81 2.59 -16.77 19.47
N THR A 82 1.78 -17.83 19.43
CA THR A 82 2.25 -19.19 19.13
C THR A 82 1.90 -19.61 17.70
N LYS A 83 2.74 -20.47 17.09
CA LYS A 83 2.47 -21.00 15.74
C LYS A 83 1.14 -21.74 15.65
N SER A 84 0.74 -22.46 16.70
CA SER A 84 -0.51 -23.22 16.73
C SER A 84 -1.74 -22.31 16.77
N ASP A 85 -1.74 -21.29 17.63
CA ASP A 85 -2.87 -20.35 17.70
C ASP A 85 -2.99 -19.53 16.40
N ILE A 86 -1.86 -19.10 15.83
CA ILE A 86 -1.82 -18.39 14.54
C ILE A 86 -2.42 -19.27 13.42
N ALA A 87 -2.07 -20.56 13.37
CA ALA A 87 -2.60 -21.49 12.38
C ALA A 87 -4.12 -21.66 12.52
N LYS A 88 -4.62 -21.84 13.76
CA LYS A 88 -6.07 -21.95 14.03
C LYS A 88 -6.83 -20.70 13.63
N ALA A 89 -6.31 -19.52 13.95
CA ALA A 89 -6.94 -18.26 13.56
C ALA A 89 -6.94 -18.05 12.04
N LYS A 90 -5.85 -18.44 11.35
CA LYS A 90 -5.78 -18.45 9.88
C LYS A 90 -6.84 -19.39 9.29
N GLU A 91 -6.95 -20.62 9.77
CA GLU A 91 -7.93 -21.61 9.30
C GLU A 91 -9.37 -21.13 9.48
N GLN A 92 -9.67 -20.49 10.62
CA GLN A 92 -10.99 -19.92 10.91
C GLN A 92 -11.36 -18.82 9.91
N VAL A 93 -10.45 -17.88 9.65
CA VAL A 93 -10.66 -16.85 8.61
C VAL A 93 -10.85 -17.44 7.23
N ILE A 94 -10.05 -18.45 6.86
CA ILE A 94 -10.19 -19.15 5.57
C ILE A 94 -11.57 -19.76 5.43
N ARG A 95 -12.07 -20.43 6.48
CA ARG A 95 -13.41 -21.03 6.49
C ARG A 95 -14.49 -19.98 6.23
N TYR A 96 -14.45 -18.84 6.92
CA TYR A 96 -15.41 -17.76 6.70
C TYR A 96 -15.34 -17.19 5.28
N ILE A 97 -14.14 -17.02 4.72
CA ILE A 97 -14.02 -16.59 3.33
C ILE A 97 -14.63 -17.61 2.36
N CYS A 98 -14.39 -18.90 2.57
CA CYS A 98 -14.95 -19.95 1.73
C CYS A 98 -16.49 -19.96 1.78
N GLU A 99 -17.07 -19.79 2.96
CA GLU A 99 -18.52 -19.70 3.19
C GLU A 99 -19.14 -18.49 2.47
N GLU A 100 -18.56 -17.31 2.66
CA GLU A 100 -19.07 -16.05 2.09
C GLU A 100 -18.86 -15.95 0.57
N ALA A 101 -17.73 -16.46 0.07
CA ALA A 101 -17.41 -16.42 -1.34
C ALA A 101 -18.31 -17.35 -2.17
N LYS A 102 -18.77 -18.46 -1.59
CA LYS A 102 -19.57 -19.56 -2.20
C LYS A 102 -18.88 -20.33 -3.32
N VAL A 103 -17.98 -19.69 -4.07
CA VAL A 103 -17.20 -20.27 -5.18
C VAL A 103 -15.74 -19.82 -5.09
N LYS A 104 -14.82 -20.69 -5.51
CA LYS A 104 -13.36 -20.51 -5.35
C LYS A 104 -12.83 -19.29 -6.11
N GLU A 105 -13.42 -18.96 -7.25
CA GLU A 105 -13.03 -17.82 -8.10
C GLU A 105 -13.18 -16.49 -7.37
N ARG A 106 -14.05 -16.43 -6.36
CA ARG A 106 -14.31 -15.24 -5.55
C ARG A 106 -13.37 -15.11 -4.35
N TYR A 107 -12.62 -16.14 -3.96
CA TYR A 107 -11.71 -16.08 -2.80
C TYR A 107 -10.71 -14.92 -2.89
N LYS A 108 -10.22 -14.63 -4.10
CA LYS A 108 -9.29 -13.52 -4.36
C LYS A 108 -9.86 -12.16 -3.95
N ASN A 109 -11.19 -12.00 -3.94
CA ASN A 109 -11.86 -10.74 -3.61
C ASN A 109 -11.92 -10.47 -2.10
N PHE A 110 -11.55 -11.45 -1.28
CA PHE A 110 -11.56 -11.30 0.17
C PHE A 110 -10.16 -10.99 0.71
N ILE A 111 -10.12 -10.14 1.74
CA ILE A 111 -8.98 -9.99 2.62
C ILE A 111 -9.44 -10.41 4.01
N GLY A 112 -8.78 -11.40 4.57
CA GLY A 112 -8.94 -11.77 5.96
C GLY A 112 -8.04 -10.91 6.84
N VAL A 113 -8.56 -10.44 7.97
CA VAL A 113 -7.82 -9.72 9.01
C VAL A 113 -8.05 -10.45 10.32
N ILE A 114 -6.98 -10.76 11.03
CA ILE A 114 -7.06 -11.33 12.39
C ILE A 114 -6.56 -10.27 13.36
N ILE A 115 -7.38 -9.90 14.35
CA ILE A 115 -7.05 -8.88 15.35
C ILE A 115 -7.06 -9.48 16.76
N SER A 116 -5.92 -9.35 17.43
CA SER A 116 -5.69 -9.64 18.86
C SER A 116 -4.87 -8.50 19.45
N ASP A 117 -3.89 -8.78 20.32
CA ASP A 117 -2.78 -7.89 20.68
C ASP A 117 -1.80 -7.61 19.53
N ARG A 118 -1.95 -8.36 18.44
CA ARG A 118 -1.26 -8.21 17.16
C ARG A 118 -2.27 -8.26 16.02
N ILE A 119 -1.85 -7.91 14.81
CA ILE A 119 -2.69 -7.97 13.60
C ILE A 119 -2.03 -8.82 12.51
N ALA A 120 -2.82 -9.66 11.86
CA ALA A 120 -2.36 -10.45 10.71
C ALA A 120 -3.34 -10.33 9.54
N PHE A 121 -2.83 -10.52 8.33
CA PHE A 121 -3.60 -10.44 7.09
C PHE A 121 -3.52 -11.76 6.33
N VAL A 122 -4.67 -12.26 5.87
CA VAL A 122 -4.80 -13.50 5.12
C VAL A 122 -5.34 -13.18 3.73
N ARG A 123 -4.69 -13.71 2.70
CA ARG A 123 -5.11 -13.54 1.32
C ARG A 123 -4.95 -14.83 0.53
N TYR A 124 -5.90 -15.11 -0.35
CA TYR A 124 -5.80 -16.21 -1.30
C TYR A 124 -4.90 -15.82 -2.48
N ASP A 125 -3.87 -16.63 -2.73
CA ASP A 125 -3.07 -16.62 -3.94
C ASP A 125 -3.66 -17.63 -4.93
N PHE A 126 -4.35 -17.12 -5.95
CA PHE A 126 -5.03 -17.95 -6.94
C PHE A 126 -4.08 -18.69 -7.89
N ARG A 127 -2.78 -18.35 -7.89
CA ARG A 127 -1.78 -18.97 -8.78
C ARG A 127 -1.18 -20.22 -8.16
N GLU A 128 -0.79 -20.08 -6.90
CA GLU A 128 -0.25 -21.18 -6.09
C GLU A 128 -1.36 -22.00 -5.42
N ASP A 129 -2.63 -21.64 -5.66
CA ASP A 129 -3.80 -22.25 -5.03
C ASP A 129 -3.64 -22.36 -3.50
N SER A 130 -3.16 -21.28 -2.89
CA SER A 130 -2.72 -21.29 -1.49
C SER A 130 -3.13 -20.03 -0.74
N TRP A 131 -3.12 -20.14 0.60
CA TRP A 131 -3.44 -19.02 1.48
C TRP A 131 -2.17 -18.45 2.09
N VAL A 132 -1.90 -17.17 1.78
CA VAL A 132 -0.75 -16.43 2.29
C VAL A 132 -1.16 -15.70 3.57
N LEU A 133 -0.41 -15.93 4.65
CA LEU A 133 -0.52 -15.20 5.90
C LEU A 133 0.63 -14.18 5.98
N ARG A 134 0.30 -12.94 6.31
CA ARG A 134 1.24 -11.84 6.56
C ARG A 134 1.08 -11.36 8.00
N GLY A 135 2.18 -11.31 8.74
CA GLY A 135 2.20 -11.06 10.18
C GLY A 135 2.34 -12.36 10.99
N PRO A 136 1.96 -12.34 12.28
CA PRO A 136 1.38 -11.22 13.01
C PRO A 136 2.35 -10.05 13.18
N TYR A 137 1.83 -8.83 13.05
CA TYR A 137 2.54 -7.57 13.26
C TYR A 137 2.05 -6.90 14.54
N ASP A 138 2.90 -6.09 15.16
CA ASP A 138 2.48 -5.29 16.30
C ASP A 138 1.52 -4.19 15.84
N ILE A 139 0.63 -3.74 16.73
CA ILE A 139 -0.34 -2.68 16.39
C ILE A 139 0.39 -1.33 16.36
N THR A 140 0.95 -1.01 15.20
CA THR A 140 1.63 0.25 14.88
C THR A 140 0.83 1.09 13.89
N ARG A 141 1.26 2.33 13.66
CA ARG A 141 0.66 3.25 12.68
C ARG A 141 0.58 2.63 11.29
N GLU A 142 1.64 1.94 10.87
CA GLU A 142 1.76 1.31 9.56
C GLU A 142 0.75 0.18 9.39
N THR A 143 0.58 -0.66 10.41
CA THR A 143 -0.41 -1.75 10.38
C THR A 143 -1.85 -1.24 10.40
N VAL A 144 -2.11 -0.13 11.09
CA VAL A 144 -3.42 0.54 11.09
C VAL A 144 -3.70 1.16 9.72
N ILE A 145 -2.70 1.78 9.07
CA ILE A 145 -2.82 2.22 7.68
C ILE A 145 -3.25 1.04 6.80
N LYS A 146 -2.57 -0.12 6.92
CA LYS A 146 -2.93 -1.31 6.13
C LYS A 146 -4.33 -1.82 6.40
N LEU A 147 -4.81 -1.78 7.65
CA LEU A 147 -6.19 -2.10 8.00
C LEU A 147 -7.18 -1.15 7.32
N VAL A 148 -6.96 0.17 7.44
CA VAL A 148 -7.77 1.20 6.79
C VAL A 148 -7.74 1.02 5.27
N GLU A 149 -6.59 0.66 4.70
CA GLU A 149 -6.45 0.39 3.27
C GLU A 149 -7.15 -0.89 2.82
N ALA A 150 -7.16 -1.95 3.63
CA ALA A 150 -7.93 -3.15 3.34
C ALA A 150 -9.43 -2.84 3.30
N ILE A 151 -9.91 -2.06 4.28
CA ILE A 151 -11.32 -1.62 4.37
C ILE A 151 -11.67 -0.61 3.27
N ARG A 152 -10.78 0.32 2.92
CA ARG A 152 -10.97 1.25 1.79
C ARG A 152 -10.87 0.52 0.44
N GLY A 153 -10.03 -0.51 0.38
CA GLY A 153 -9.72 -1.32 -0.80
C GLY A 153 -10.83 -2.27 -1.23
N LEU A 154 -11.97 -2.25 -0.53
CA LEU A 154 -13.24 -2.88 -0.96
C LEU A 154 -13.66 -2.40 -2.36
N GLN A 155 -13.17 -1.25 -2.82
CA GLN A 155 -13.23 -0.83 -4.22
C GLN A 155 -11.92 -1.19 -4.93
N ARG A 156 -11.85 -2.38 -5.55
CA ARG A 156 -10.72 -2.68 -6.43
C ARG A 156 -10.65 -1.63 -7.52
N LYS A 157 -9.51 -0.94 -7.62
CA LYS A 157 -9.27 -0.01 -8.72
C LYS A 157 -8.87 -0.80 -9.97
N SER A 158 -9.52 -0.50 -11.09
CA SER A 158 -9.13 -1.06 -12.38
C SER A 158 -7.69 -0.63 -12.71
N LEU A 159 -6.94 -1.51 -13.40
CA LEU A 159 -5.62 -1.19 -13.97
C LEU A 159 -5.74 -0.54 -15.37
N GLU A 160 -6.92 -0.02 -15.71
CA GLU A 160 -7.14 0.79 -16.91
C GLU A 160 -6.29 2.06 -16.92
N ALA A 161 -5.97 2.52 -18.13
CA ALA A 161 -5.14 3.71 -18.35
C ALA A 161 -5.65 4.94 -17.57
N ASP A 162 -6.97 5.19 -17.60
CA ASP A 162 -7.56 6.34 -16.90
C ASP A 162 -7.41 6.26 -15.38
N ALA A 163 -7.51 5.05 -14.81
CA ALA A 163 -7.30 4.85 -13.39
C ALA A 163 -5.83 5.08 -12.99
N LEU A 164 -4.89 4.59 -13.81
CA LEU A 164 -3.46 4.81 -13.60
C LEU A 164 -3.08 6.30 -13.75
N ILE A 165 -3.61 6.99 -14.76
CA ILE A 165 -3.37 8.43 -14.98
C ILE A 165 -3.94 9.25 -13.82
N ARG A 166 -5.15 8.92 -13.35
CA ARG A 166 -5.75 9.62 -12.21
C ARG A 166 -4.91 9.47 -10.94
N ASP A 167 -4.43 8.26 -10.66
CA ASP A 167 -3.79 7.94 -9.37
C ASP A 167 -2.28 8.21 -9.36
N PHE A 168 -1.60 8.08 -10.51
CA PHE A 168 -0.15 8.20 -10.64
C PHE A 168 0.32 9.22 -11.66
N GLY A 169 -0.59 9.80 -12.46
CA GLY A 169 -0.26 10.82 -13.45
C GLY A 169 0.05 12.18 -12.83
N PRO A 170 0.33 13.20 -13.67
CA PRO A 170 0.91 14.47 -13.23
C PRO A 170 -0.06 15.32 -12.39
N ALA A 171 -1.36 15.09 -12.53
CA ALA A 171 -2.39 15.75 -11.73
C ALA A 171 -2.54 15.13 -10.34
N SER A 172 -2.02 13.92 -10.10
CA SER A 172 -2.17 13.23 -8.83
C SER A 172 -1.36 13.91 -7.72
N ILE A 173 -1.93 13.91 -6.50
CA ILE A 173 -1.27 14.47 -5.32
C ILE A 173 0.05 13.73 -5.04
N ILE A 174 0.08 12.41 -5.26
CA ILE A 174 1.28 11.60 -5.01
C ILE A 174 2.40 11.95 -5.99
N ALA A 175 2.10 12.10 -7.29
CA ALA A 175 3.09 12.53 -8.28
C ALA A 175 3.68 13.89 -7.92
N ARG A 176 2.83 14.88 -7.65
CA ARG A 176 3.27 16.24 -7.29
C ARG A 176 4.19 16.23 -6.07
N LYS A 177 3.83 15.49 -5.02
CA LYS A 177 4.64 15.37 -3.80
C LYS A 177 5.98 14.69 -4.04
N VAL A 178 6.00 13.56 -4.74
CA VAL A 178 7.23 12.79 -4.98
C VAL A 178 8.16 13.53 -5.94
N ILE A 179 7.64 14.09 -7.03
CA ILE A 179 8.42 14.90 -7.98
C ILE A 179 9.05 16.10 -7.28
N LYS A 180 8.28 16.83 -6.45
CA LYS A 180 8.82 17.93 -5.64
C LYS A 180 9.94 17.45 -4.71
N LEU A 181 9.74 16.35 -4.00
CA LEU A 181 10.75 15.80 -3.09
C LEU A 181 12.03 15.41 -3.85
N LEU A 182 11.92 14.72 -4.98
CA LEU A 182 13.07 14.36 -5.82
C LEU A 182 13.82 15.61 -6.30
N TYR A 183 13.09 16.62 -6.77
CA TYR A 183 13.64 17.89 -7.24
C TYR A 183 14.41 18.63 -6.13
N GLU A 184 13.81 18.78 -4.96
CA GLU A 184 14.45 19.45 -3.82
C GLU A 184 15.67 18.68 -3.32
N ARG A 185 15.63 17.35 -3.33
CA ARG A 185 16.78 16.52 -2.92
C ARG A 185 17.92 16.59 -3.93
N LEU A 186 17.62 16.61 -5.22
CA LEU A 186 18.63 16.75 -6.26
C LEU A 186 19.31 18.13 -6.20
N THR A 187 18.51 19.21 -6.18
CA THR A 187 19.02 20.59 -6.22
C THR A 187 19.79 21.01 -4.97
N ARG A 188 19.51 20.39 -3.81
CA ARG A 188 20.22 20.66 -2.55
C ARG A 188 21.37 19.68 -2.27
N SER A 189 21.59 18.68 -3.12
CA SER A 189 22.58 17.64 -2.87
C SER A 189 23.98 18.09 -3.28
N ASN A 190 24.91 18.05 -2.33
CA ASN A 190 26.36 18.21 -2.59
C ASN A 190 27.10 16.87 -2.70
N ASN A 191 26.37 15.73 -2.77
CA ASN A 191 26.99 14.42 -2.90
C ASN A 191 27.63 14.28 -4.30
N PRO A 192 28.96 14.04 -4.41
CA PRO A 192 29.66 13.96 -5.69
C PRO A 192 29.03 12.93 -6.64
N ARG A 193 28.61 11.77 -6.12
CA ARG A 193 27.99 10.71 -6.93
C ARG A 193 26.66 11.17 -7.55
N VAL A 194 25.83 11.89 -6.78
CA VAL A 194 24.55 12.41 -7.27
C VAL A 194 24.78 13.45 -8.36
N VAL A 195 25.72 14.37 -8.13
CA VAL A 195 26.08 15.42 -9.10
C VAL A 195 26.61 14.80 -10.40
N THR A 196 27.54 13.84 -10.30
CA THR A 196 28.09 13.14 -11.47
C THR A 196 27.00 12.43 -12.25
N LEU A 197 26.18 11.59 -11.61
CA LEU A 197 25.13 10.82 -12.31
C LEU A 197 24.09 11.73 -12.97
N PHE A 198 23.71 12.83 -12.31
CA PHE A 198 22.79 13.80 -12.90
C PHE A 198 23.43 14.53 -14.10
N SER A 199 24.70 14.93 -13.99
CA SER A 199 25.42 15.58 -15.09
C SER A 199 25.56 14.68 -16.32
N ASP A 200 25.84 13.38 -16.10
CA ASP A 200 25.91 12.40 -17.16
C ASP A 200 24.55 12.16 -17.81
N TRP A 201 23.49 12.03 -17.01
CA TRP A 201 22.13 11.96 -17.53
C TRP A 201 21.81 13.19 -18.38
N LYS A 202 22.08 14.40 -17.89
CA LYS A 202 21.79 15.66 -18.59
C LYS A 202 22.53 15.71 -19.93
N ARG A 203 23.81 15.33 -19.95
CA ARG A 203 24.63 15.28 -21.17
C ARG A 203 24.05 14.31 -22.19
N LEU A 204 23.80 13.05 -21.80
CA LEU A 204 23.26 12.02 -22.68
C LEU A 204 21.86 12.38 -23.19
N PHE A 205 21.00 12.87 -22.30
CA PHE A 205 19.64 13.28 -22.65
C PHE A 205 19.64 14.43 -23.67
N THR A 206 20.46 15.47 -23.43
CA THR A 206 20.58 16.60 -24.35
C THR A 206 21.08 16.17 -25.73
N GLN A 207 22.08 15.29 -25.79
CA GLN A 207 22.61 14.74 -27.04
C GLN A 207 21.57 13.91 -27.79
N ALA A 208 20.80 13.09 -27.10
CA ALA A 208 19.82 12.19 -27.71
C ALA A 208 18.57 12.93 -28.23
N THR A 209 18.13 13.99 -27.55
CA THR A 209 16.83 14.62 -27.84
C THR A 209 16.93 16.03 -28.42
N GLY A 210 18.12 16.64 -28.45
CA GLY A 210 18.27 18.06 -28.83
C GLY A 210 17.50 19.01 -27.90
N TYR A 211 17.31 18.60 -26.64
CA TYR A 211 16.45 19.30 -25.68
C TYR A 211 16.99 20.70 -25.36
N SER A 212 16.06 21.67 -25.25
CA SER A 212 16.33 23.04 -24.79
C SER A 212 15.23 23.50 -23.82
N PRO A 213 15.57 23.88 -22.57
CA PRO A 213 14.59 24.25 -21.53
C PRO A 213 13.63 25.37 -21.94
N GLU A 214 14.12 26.32 -22.74
CA GLU A 214 13.41 27.52 -23.18
C GLU A 214 12.13 27.22 -23.98
N LYS A 215 12.03 26.04 -24.59
CA LYS A 215 10.92 25.68 -25.49
C LYS A 215 9.71 25.09 -24.77
N LEU A 216 9.78 24.78 -23.48
CA LEU A 216 8.75 23.97 -22.80
C LEU A 216 7.94 24.77 -21.78
N LYS A 217 7.04 25.64 -22.28
CA LYS A 217 6.05 26.36 -21.45
C LYS A 217 5.25 25.43 -20.52
N LYS A 218 5.03 24.17 -20.92
CA LYS A 218 4.31 23.14 -20.16
C LYS A 218 5.05 22.66 -18.91
N LEU A 219 6.39 22.72 -18.88
CA LEU A 219 7.16 22.40 -17.66
C LEU A 219 6.95 23.47 -16.59
N LYS A 220 6.88 24.74 -16.99
CA LYS A 220 6.64 25.85 -16.07
C LYS A 220 5.29 25.74 -15.35
N SER A 221 4.21 25.38 -16.06
CA SER A 221 2.91 25.16 -15.41
C SER A 221 2.95 23.95 -14.47
N MET A 222 3.58 22.85 -14.88
CA MET A 222 3.67 21.64 -14.07
C MET A 222 4.53 21.83 -12.81
N ALA A 223 5.62 22.61 -12.88
CA ALA A 223 6.43 22.94 -11.72
C ALA A 223 5.62 23.73 -10.68
N LYS A 224 4.84 24.72 -11.13
CA LYS A 224 3.90 25.46 -10.26
C LYS A 224 2.87 24.52 -9.63
N ASP A 225 2.31 23.61 -10.40
CA ASP A 225 1.37 22.59 -9.92
C ASP A 225 1.98 21.68 -8.84
N CYS A 226 3.28 21.39 -8.93
CA CYS A 226 4.02 20.65 -7.92
C CYS A 226 4.37 21.51 -6.69
N GLY A 227 4.11 22.82 -6.72
CA GLY A 227 4.50 23.76 -5.66
C GLY A 227 5.99 24.11 -5.68
N ILE A 228 6.59 24.11 -6.87
CA ILE A 228 7.95 24.58 -7.15
C ILE A 228 7.85 25.98 -7.78
N SER A 229 8.58 26.95 -7.23
CA SER A 229 8.50 28.36 -7.63
C SER A 229 9.86 29.03 -7.53
N GLY A 230 9.99 30.22 -8.12
CA GLY A 230 11.25 30.96 -8.21
C GLY A 230 12.02 30.66 -9.49
N ASP A 231 13.35 30.66 -9.37
CA ASP A 231 14.24 30.25 -10.46
C ASP A 231 14.30 28.72 -10.52
N ILE A 232 13.66 28.16 -11.54
CA ILE A 232 13.46 26.72 -11.66
C ILE A 232 14.56 26.14 -12.53
N ASP A 233 15.39 25.28 -11.95
CA ASP A 233 16.23 24.36 -12.70
C ASP A 233 15.35 23.34 -13.46
N TYR A 234 15.04 23.63 -14.72
CA TYR A 234 14.20 22.77 -15.56
C TYR A 234 14.83 21.42 -15.87
N ASP A 235 16.16 21.30 -15.82
CA ASP A 235 16.86 20.04 -16.09
C ASP A 235 16.71 19.11 -14.91
N ALA A 236 16.90 19.63 -13.69
CA ALA A 236 16.65 18.91 -12.45
C ALA A 236 15.17 18.54 -12.31
N PHE A 237 14.26 19.43 -12.73
CA PHE A 237 12.82 19.15 -12.70
C PHE A 237 12.44 18.04 -13.69
N LEU A 238 12.93 18.10 -14.92
CA LEU A 238 12.68 17.07 -15.93
C LEU A 238 13.25 15.71 -15.49
N PHE A 239 14.46 15.70 -14.94
CA PHE A 239 15.04 14.49 -14.35
C PHE A 239 14.16 13.91 -13.24
N SER A 240 13.61 14.76 -12.38
CA SER A 240 12.73 14.34 -11.28
C SER A 240 11.43 13.71 -11.80
N ILE A 241 10.85 14.28 -12.86
CA ILE A 241 9.68 13.73 -13.55
C ILE A 241 10.01 12.36 -14.16
N HIS A 242 11.10 12.25 -14.91
CA HIS A 242 11.51 11.00 -15.54
C HIS A 242 11.82 9.92 -14.50
N THR A 243 12.52 10.27 -13.43
CA THR A 243 12.82 9.35 -12.33
C THR A 243 11.55 8.83 -11.66
N TYR A 244 10.58 9.71 -11.38
CA TYR A 244 9.29 9.34 -10.83
C TYR A 244 8.53 8.32 -11.71
N TYR A 245 8.37 8.62 -13.01
CA TYR A 245 7.66 7.72 -13.91
C TYR A 245 8.43 6.43 -14.19
N ALA A 246 9.76 6.50 -14.28
CA ALA A 246 10.59 5.30 -14.44
C ALA A 246 10.44 4.36 -13.24
N LEU A 247 10.39 4.89 -12.01
CA LEU A 247 10.16 4.09 -10.81
C LEU A 247 8.80 3.37 -10.88
N ILE A 248 7.73 4.10 -11.22
CA ILE A 248 6.37 3.52 -11.33
C ILE A 248 6.32 2.47 -12.43
N MET A 249 6.82 2.79 -13.62
CA MET A 249 6.83 1.85 -14.75
C MET A 249 7.62 0.60 -14.42
N LYS A 250 8.74 0.70 -13.72
CA LYS A 250 9.53 -0.46 -13.29
C LYS A 250 8.78 -1.31 -12.28
N LEU A 251 8.13 -0.71 -11.28
CA LEU A 251 7.31 -1.45 -10.32
C LEU A 251 6.14 -2.15 -11.02
N LEU A 252 5.43 -1.48 -11.92
CA LEU A 252 4.35 -2.08 -12.71
C LEU A 252 4.86 -3.20 -13.62
N ALA A 253 5.96 -2.99 -14.33
CA ALA A 253 6.55 -4.00 -15.21
C ALA A 253 7.03 -5.22 -14.41
N ALA A 254 7.62 -5.02 -13.24
CA ALA A 254 8.06 -6.09 -12.35
C ALA A 254 6.85 -6.88 -11.80
N GLU A 255 5.78 -6.20 -11.40
CA GLU A 255 4.53 -6.86 -10.99
C GLU A 255 3.87 -7.58 -12.18
N ILE A 256 3.83 -7.01 -13.38
CA ILE A 256 3.30 -7.67 -14.57
C ILE A 256 4.14 -8.90 -14.94
N ALA A 257 5.48 -8.79 -14.90
CA ALA A 257 6.37 -9.92 -15.15
C ALA A 257 6.16 -11.03 -14.12
N TYR A 258 6.01 -10.68 -12.84
CA TYR A 258 5.56 -11.62 -11.81
C TYR A 258 4.17 -12.20 -12.14
N LEU A 259 3.24 -11.36 -12.62
CA LEU A 259 1.89 -11.78 -12.96
C LEU A 259 1.88 -12.80 -14.13
N TYR A 260 2.70 -12.64 -15.16
CA TYR A 260 2.68 -13.53 -16.33
C TYR A 260 3.79 -14.59 -16.34
N GLY A 261 4.79 -14.48 -15.47
CA GLY A 261 5.94 -15.38 -15.40
C GLY A 261 5.74 -16.71 -14.65
N GLN A 262 4.49 -17.12 -14.39
CA GLN A 262 4.11 -18.38 -13.73
C GLN A 262 4.84 -18.66 -12.39
N GLY A 263 5.13 -17.64 -11.58
CA GLY A 263 5.46 -17.80 -10.14
C GLY A 263 6.75 -18.54 -9.76
N LYS A 264 7.44 -19.20 -10.70
CA LYS A 264 8.54 -20.12 -10.36
C LYS A 264 9.82 -19.44 -9.85
N TRP A 265 10.05 -18.16 -10.16
CA TRP A 265 11.32 -17.49 -9.83
C TRP A 265 11.20 -16.01 -9.40
N LEU A 266 10.02 -15.40 -9.49
CA LEU A 266 9.80 -13.99 -9.17
C LEU A 266 8.79 -13.87 -8.01
N ARG A 267 9.08 -12.99 -7.06
CA ARG A 267 8.17 -12.60 -5.97
C ARG A 267 7.55 -11.24 -6.30
N SER A 268 6.38 -10.94 -5.73
CA SER A 268 5.81 -9.59 -5.84
C SER A 268 6.70 -8.59 -5.10
N TYR A 269 7.35 -7.70 -5.86
CA TYR A 269 8.23 -6.65 -5.34
C TYR A 269 7.45 -5.64 -4.49
N VAL A 270 6.24 -5.31 -4.90
CA VAL A 270 5.36 -4.42 -4.14
C VAL A 270 4.98 -5.06 -2.81
N ALA A 271 4.68 -6.36 -2.79
CA ALA A 271 4.37 -7.07 -1.55
C ALA A 271 5.58 -7.15 -0.60
N GLU A 272 6.80 -7.27 -1.12
CA GLU A 272 8.02 -7.25 -0.31
C GLU A 272 8.29 -5.87 0.31
N LEU A 273 8.19 -4.80 -0.49
CA LEU A 273 8.32 -3.43 0.01
C LEU A 273 7.26 -3.10 1.07
N GLU A 274 6.01 -3.51 0.83
CA GLU A 274 4.93 -3.36 1.79
C GLU A 274 5.21 -4.13 3.08
N ASN A 275 5.61 -5.40 2.99
CA ASN A 275 5.93 -6.20 4.17
C ASN A 275 7.08 -5.59 4.99
N ALA A 276 8.12 -5.06 4.33
CA ALA A 276 9.23 -4.40 5.00
C ALA A 276 8.79 -3.11 5.72
N TYR A 277 7.91 -2.34 5.10
CA TYR A 277 7.31 -1.17 5.72
C TYR A 277 6.44 -1.54 6.93
N LEU A 278 5.63 -2.60 6.84
CA LEU A 278 4.81 -3.07 7.96
C LEU A 278 5.63 -3.60 9.13
N GLN A 279 6.82 -4.18 8.88
CA GLN A 279 7.68 -4.73 9.93
C GLN A 279 8.59 -3.69 10.58
N GLY A 280 9.16 -2.77 9.80
CA GLY A 280 10.24 -1.87 10.24
C GLY A 280 9.99 -0.39 9.95
N GLY A 281 8.77 -0.03 9.53
CA GLY A 281 8.43 1.33 9.12
C GLY A 281 9.33 1.84 7.99
N ILE A 282 9.67 3.13 8.04
CA ILE A 282 10.54 3.80 7.06
C ILE A 282 11.93 3.14 7.01
N ASN A 283 12.45 2.66 8.14
CA ASN A 283 13.77 2.03 8.19
C ASN A 283 13.78 0.67 7.48
N GLY A 284 12.74 -0.14 7.69
CA GLY A 284 12.56 -1.41 6.98
C GLY A 284 12.46 -1.21 5.47
N LEU A 285 11.67 -0.22 5.04
CA LEU A 285 11.55 0.15 3.63
C LEU A 285 12.90 0.62 3.06
N LYS A 286 13.63 1.49 3.78
CA LYS A 286 14.95 1.98 3.37
C LYS A 286 15.96 0.85 3.22
N GLN A 287 15.94 -0.15 4.11
CA GLN A 287 16.84 -1.28 4.05
C GLN A 287 16.62 -2.11 2.78
N VAL A 288 15.36 -2.44 2.47
CA VAL A 288 15.04 -3.20 1.25
C VAL A 288 15.36 -2.41 -0.01
N LEU A 289 15.05 -1.11 -0.05
CA LEU A 289 15.44 -0.26 -1.18
C LEU A 289 16.96 -0.18 -1.37
N SER A 290 17.73 -0.10 -0.28
CA SER A 290 19.19 -0.11 -0.35
C SER A 290 19.74 -1.45 -0.86
N ASP A 291 19.15 -2.57 -0.43
CA ASP A 291 19.50 -3.91 -0.92
C ASP A 291 19.23 -4.02 -2.43
N LEU A 292 18.05 -3.56 -2.87
CA LEU A 292 17.67 -3.48 -4.28
C LEU A 292 18.65 -2.63 -5.11
N GLU A 293 19.02 -1.44 -4.64
CA GLU A 293 19.98 -0.55 -5.30
C GLU A 293 21.38 -1.17 -5.42
N SER A 294 21.77 -2.00 -4.46
CA SER A 294 23.05 -2.73 -4.46
C SER A 294 23.05 -4.01 -5.31
N GLY A 295 21.93 -4.34 -5.97
CA GLY A 295 21.79 -5.56 -6.75
C GLY A 295 21.51 -6.82 -5.92
N GLY A 296 21.02 -6.66 -4.69
CA GLY A 296 20.83 -7.74 -3.71
C GLY A 296 19.94 -8.90 -4.18
N ILE A 297 19.05 -8.68 -5.16
CA ILE A 297 18.24 -9.74 -5.78
C ILE A 297 19.12 -10.75 -6.55
N PHE A 298 20.20 -10.27 -7.18
CA PHE A 298 21.06 -11.08 -8.05
C PHE A 298 22.36 -11.51 -7.37
N ALA A 299 22.69 -10.92 -6.23
CA ALA A 299 23.89 -11.23 -5.46
C ALA A 299 23.73 -12.40 -4.47
N ARG A 300 22.54 -13.02 -4.40
CA ARG A 300 22.21 -14.11 -3.48
C ARG A 300 21.95 -15.42 -4.21
#